data_AF-A0A7C5MSC8-F1
#
_entry.id   AF-A0A7C5MSC8-F1
#
_cell.length_a   1.000
_cell.length_b   1.000
_cell.length_c   1.000
_cell.angle_alpha   90.00
_cell.angle_beta   90.00
_cell.angle_gamma   90.00
#
_symmetry.space_group_name_H-M   'P 1'
#
loop_
_entity.id
_entity.type
_entity.pdbx_description
1 polymer ?
#
loop_
_entity_poly.entity_id
_entity_poly.type
_entity_poly.pdbx_seq_one_letter_code
_entity_poly.pdbx_strand_id
1 'polypeptide(L)'
;MSPWTSIPAALPPLVGFVLALCGLWLGWRTVHKQAIPPLLRPLLHLNAVITATFLNEQAAQRQKAEALSPRAVRLYGWAWVYAGTLGVIIAGGQLLRLLAHTLG
;
A
#
# COMPACT_ATOMS: atom_id res chain seq x y z
N MET A 1 -12.58 22.44 25.25
CA MET A 1 -12.64 22.36 23.77
C MET A 1 -11.62 21.32 23.33
N SER A 2 -12.05 20.20 22.74
CA SER A 2 -11.09 19.17 22.32
C SER A 2 -10.37 19.64 21.05
N PRO A 3 -9.04 19.43 20.93
CA PRO A 3 -8.24 19.83 19.77
C PRO A 3 -8.55 19.04 18.48
N TRP A 4 -9.62 18.23 18.48
CA TRP A 4 -10.06 17.38 17.38
C TRP A 4 -11.14 18.02 16.50
N THR A 5 -11.46 19.29 16.74
CA THR A 5 -12.48 20.02 15.99
C THR A 5 -11.86 20.64 14.74
N SER A 6 -12.32 20.17 13.57
CA SER A 6 -12.03 20.64 12.20
C SER A 6 -10.85 20.00 11.45
N ILE A 7 -10.80 18.67 11.37
CA ILE A 7 -10.16 18.05 10.19
C ILE A 7 -11.06 18.37 8.97
N PRO A 8 -10.55 19.03 7.91
CA PRO A 8 -11.33 19.30 6.71
C PRO A 8 -11.87 18.00 6.13
N ALA A 9 -13.15 17.97 5.73
CA ALA A 9 -13.78 16.77 5.18
C ALA A 9 -13.07 16.21 3.92
N ALA A 10 -12.34 17.06 3.21
CA ALA A 10 -11.50 16.68 2.08
C ALA A 10 -10.16 16.04 2.47
N LEU A 11 -9.69 16.19 3.71
CA LEU A 11 -8.36 15.74 4.14
C LEU A 11 -8.24 14.21 4.19
N PRO A 12 -9.21 13.44 4.75
CA PRO A 12 -9.16 11.97 4.71
C PRO A 12 -9.11 11.36 3.29
N PRO A 13 -9.98 11.73 2.33
CA PRO A 13 -9.91 11.17 0.98
C PRO A 13 -8.66 11.64 0.22
N LEU A 14 -8.15 12.85 0.49
CA LEU A 14 -6.93 13.36 -0.12
C LEU A 14 -5.69 12.61 0.38
N VAL A 15 -5.58 12.35 1.68
CA VAL A 15 -4.53 11.48 2.24
C VAL A 15 -4.65 10.06 1.65
N GLY A 16 -5.85 9.50 1.59
CA GLY A 16 -6.10 8.19 0.99
C GLY A 16 -5.67 8.12 -0.49
N PHE A 17 -5.97 9.17 -1.26
CA PHE A 17 -5.60 9.26 -2.67
C PHE A 17 -4.08 9.38 -2.87
N VAL A 18 -3.41 10.21 -2.07
CA VAL A 18 -1.94 10.34 -2.10
C VAL A 18 -1.27 9.02 -1.73
N LEU A 19 -1.76 8.33 -0.70
CA LEU A 19 -1.26 7.01 -0.32
C LEU A 19 -1.47 5.96 -1.42
N ALA A 20 -2.62 5.99 -2.10
CA ALA A 20 -2.92 5.09 -3.20
C ALA A 20 -1.98 5.33 -4.40
N LEU A 21 -1.69 6.59 -4.75
CA LEU A 21 -0.72 6.94 -5.78
C LEU A 21 0.70 6.50 -5.41
N CYS A 22 1.11 6.68 -4.15
CA CYS A 22 2.39 6.19 -3.64
C CYS A 22 2.48 4.66 -3.75
N GLY A 23 1.41 3.94 -3.38
CA GLY A 23 1.31 2.48 -3.52
C GLY A 23 1.39 2.01 -4.98
N LEU A 24 0.71 2.71 -5.88
CA LEU A 24 0.75 2.46 -7.33
C LEU A 24 2.16 2.64 -7.89
N TRP A 25 2.81 3.75 -7.54
CA TRP A 25 4.19 4.04 -7.97
C TRP A 25 5.19 3.02 -7.43
N LEU A 26 5.05 2.62 -6.16
CA LEU A 26 5.88 1.59 -5.54
C LEU A 26 5.68 0.22 -6.20
N GLY A 27 4.42 -0.18 -6.45
CA GLY A 27 4.11 -1.41 -7.18
C GLY A 27 4.71 -1.39 -8.58
N TRP A 28 4.50 -0.31 -9.33
CA TRP A 28 5.05 -0.14 -10.68
C TRP A 28 6.57 -0.22 -10.71
N ARG A 29 7.24 0.47 -9.79
CA ARG A 29 8.71 0.43 -9.64
C ARG A 29 9.20 -0.97 -9.30
N THR A 30 8.47 -1.71 -8.47
CA THR A 30 8.80 -3.10 -8.10
C THR A 30 8.69 -4.05 -9.29
N VAL A 31 7.65 -3.90 -10.12
CA VAL A 31 7.46 -4.68 -11.36
C VAL A 31 8.56 -4.38 -12.37
N HIS A 32 8.84 -3.09 -12.61
CA HIS A 32 9.81 -2.68 -13.64
C HIS A 32 11.26 -2.94 -13.26
N LYS A 33 11.64 -2.69 -12.00
CA LYS A 33 13.03 -2.90 -11.55
C LYS A 33 13.30 -4.33 -11.09
N GLN A 34 12.27 -5.18 -11.06
CA GLN A 34 12.31 -6.54 -10.51
C GLN A 34 12.99 -6.62 -9.14
N ALA A 35 12.90 -5.55 -8.37
CA ALA A 35 13.59 -5.37 -7.11
C ALA A 35 12.62 -4.73 -6.12
N ILE A 36 12.59 -5.28 -4.91
CA ILE A 36 11.77 -4.76 -3.84
C ILE A 36 12.36 -3.39 -3.42
N PRO A 37 11.60 -2.28 -3.57
CA PRO A 37 12.06 -0.97 -3.16
C PRO A 37 12.36 -0.95 -1.66
N PRO A 38 13.32 -0.12 -1.21
CA PRO A 38 13.75 -0.07 0.19
C PRO A 38 12.59 0.23 1.16
N LEU A 39 11.57 0.94 0.68
CA LEU A 39 10.34 1.25 1.43
C LEU A 39 9.45 0.03 1.71
N LEU A 40 9.50 -1.01 0.87
CA LEU A 40 8.71 -2.24 1.07
C LEU A 40 9.47 -3.32 1.87
N ARG A 41 10.79 -3.18 2.02
CA ARG A 41 11.61 -4.07 2.86
C ARG A 41 11.15 -4.14 4.33
N PRO A 42 10.86 -3.03 5.04
CA PRO A 42 10.39 -3.11 6.41
C PRO A 42 9.03 -3.81 6.52
N LEU A 43 8.14 -3.66 5.52
CA LEU A 43 6.85 -4.36 5.50
C LEU A 43 7.01 -5.87 5.31
N LEU A 44 7.92 -6.30 4.43
CA LEU A 44 8.26 -7.74 4.31
C LEU A 44 8.91 -8.28 5.58
N HIS A 45 9.75 -7.48 6.23
CA HIS A 45 10.35 -7.84 7.52
C HIS A 45 9.28 -8.02 8.60
N LEU A 46 8.34 -7.07 8.71
CA LEU A 46 7.20 -7.16 9.61
C LEU A 46 6.35 -8.40 9.31
N ASN A 47 6.02 -8.65 8.04
CA ASN A 47 5.23 -9.82 7.66
C ASN A 47 5.93 -11.14 8.03
N ALA A 48 7.25 -11.20 7.84
CA ALA A 48 8.05 -12.35 8.23
C ALA A 48 8.16 -12.49 9.77
N VAL A 49 8.24 -11.40 10.51
CA VAL A 49 8.22 -11.40 11.99
C VAL A 49 6.87 -11.91 12.49
N ILE A 50 5.76 -11.36 11.98
CA ILE A 50 4.40 -11.81 12.32
C ILE A 50 4.26 -13.30 12.04
N THR A 51 4.67 -13.75 10.85
CA THR A 51 4.61 -15.17 10.48
C THR A 51 5.49 -16.04 11.40
N ALA A 52 6.67 -15.58 11.81
CA ALA A 52 7.52 -16.28 12.76
C ALA A 52 6.86 -16.40 14.14
N THR A 53 6.21 -15.33 14.62
CA THR A 53 5.50 -15.33 15.91
C THR A 53 4.22 -16.17 15.92
N PHE A 54 3.50 -16.28 14.80
CA PHE A 54 2.16 -16.89 14.76
C PHE A 54 2.09 -18.28 14.11
N LEU A 55 3.02 -18.64 13.22
CA LEU A 55 2.96 -19.90 12.47
C LEU A 55 4.10 -20.85 12.85
N ASN A 56 5.35 -20.50 12.53
CA ASN A 56 6.57 -21.23 12.92
C ASN A 56 7.82 -20.56 12.29
N GLU A 57 8.99 -20.66 12.92
CA GLU A 57 10.24 -20.11 12.37
C GLU A 57 10.63 -20.73 11.01
N GLN A 58 10.36 -22.03 10.82
CA GLN A 58 10.63 -22.73 9.55
C GLN A 58 9.74 -22.20 8.41
N ALA A 59 8.49 -21.83 8.70
CA ALA A 59 7.59 -21.23 7.72
C ALA A 59 8.04 -19.80 7.36
N ALA A 60 8.51 -19.03 8.34
CA ALA A 60 9.05 -17.70 8.12
C ALA A 60 10.35 -17.69 7.30
N GLN A 61 11.24 -18.67 7.51
CA GLN A 61 12.45 -18.81 6.69
C GLN A 61 12.14 -19.23 5.24
N ARG A 62 11.21 -20.17 5.04
CA ARG A 62 10.75 -20.54 3.69
C ARG A 62 10.11 -19.36 2.96
N GLN A 63 9.27 -18.59 3.65
CA GLN A 63 8.72 -17.35 3.10
C GLN A 63 9.79 -16.31 2.77
N LYS A 64 10.82 -16.12 3.60
CA LYS A 64 11.92 -15.20 3.27
C LYS A 64 12.69 -15.64 2.02
N ALA A 65 12.95 -16.95 1.89
CA ALA A 65 13.62 -17.52 0.73
C ALA A 65 12.77 -17.39 -0.56
N GLU A 66 11.46 -17.64 -0.48
CA GLU A 66 10.54 -17.51 -1.61
C GLU A 66 10.19 -16.06 -1.95
N ALA A 67 10.11 -15.16 -0.95
CA ALA A 67 9.78 -13.74 -1.14
C ALA A 67 10.86 -12.97 -1.91
N LEU A 68 12.09 -13.48 -1.92
CA LEU A 68 13.21 -12.95 -2.73
C LEU A 68 13.27 -13.56 -4.14
N SER A 69 12.37 -14.49 -4.48
CA SER A 69 12.33 -15.06 -5.82
C SER A 69 11.84 -14.03 -6.86
N PRO A 70 12.37 -14.04 -8.10
CA PRO A 70 11.96 -13.10 -9.15
C PRO A 70 10.46 -13.17 -9.52
N ARG A 71 9.81 -14.32 -9.24
CA ARG A 71 8.37 -14.50 -9.40
C ARG A 71 7.59 -13.86 -8.25
N ALA A 72 8.01 -14.05 -7.01
CA ALA A 72 7.37 -13.41 -5.85
C ALA A 72 7.47 -11.89 -5.92
N VAL A 73 8.63 -11.34 -6.30
CA VAL A 73 8.81 -9.89 -6.46
C VAL A 73 7.85 -9.32 -7.51
N ARG A 74 7.63 -10.03 -8.61
CA ARG A 74 6.64 -9.63 -9.63
C ARG A 74 5.21 -9.70 -9.12
N LEU A 75 4.82 -10.80 -8.46
CA LEU A 75 3.49 -10.96 -7.87
C LEU A 75 3.20 -9.88 -6.83
N TYR A 76 4.15 -9.59 -5.95
CA TYR A 76 4.06 -8.50 -4.98
C TYR A 76 3.93 -7.14 -5.68
N GLY A 77 4.73 -6.89 -6.71
CA GLY A 77 4.64 -5.66 -7.50
C GLY A 77 3.25 -5.46 -8.09
N TRP A 78 2.67 -6.50 -8.72
CA TRP A 78 1.32 -6.46 -9.27
C TRP A 78 0.23 -6.32 -8.21
N ALA A 79 0.37 -6.97 -7.05
CA ALA A 79 -0.56 -6.81 -5.93
C ALA A 79 -0.59 -5.35 -5.43
N TRP A 80 0.56 -4.70 -5.33
CA TRP A 80 0.66 -3.28 -4.97
C TRP A 80 0.11 -2.34 -6.06
N VAL A 81 0.33 -2.64 -7.34
CA VAL A 81 -0.30 -1.90 -8.45
C VAL A 81 -1.82 -2.01 -8.36
N TYR A 82 -2.35 -3.21 -8.14
CA TYR A 82 -3.78 -3.43 -8.03
C TYR A 82 -4.39 -2.70 -6.82
N ALA A 83 -3.77 -2.83 -5.64
CA ALA A 83 -4.20 -2.14 -4.42
C ALA A 83 -4.14 -0.60 -4.59
N GLY A 84 -3.07 -0.08 -5.19
CA GLY A 84 -2.95 1.35 -5.52
C GLY A 84 -4.03 1.82 -6.49
N THR A 85 -4.33 1.04 -7.52
CA THR A 85 -5.37 1.36 -8.51
C THR A 85 -6.76 1.41 -7.87
N LEU A 86 -7.11 0.41 -7.06
CA LEU A 86 -8.36 0.40 -6.30
C LEU A 86 -8.44 1.58 -5.33
N GLY A 87 -7.35 1.89 -4.63
CA GLY A 87 -7.27 3.05 -3.74
C GLY A 87 -7.51 4.37 -4.48
N VAL A 88 -6.95 4.54 -5.68
CA VAL A 88 -7.16 5.72 -6.53
C VAL A 88 -8.61 5.82 -6.97
N ILE A 89 -9.25 4.71 -7.36
CA ILE A 89 -10.66 4.70 -7.77
C ILE A 89 -11.57 5.10 -6.59
N ILE A 90 -11.35 4.50 -5.42
CA ILE A 90 -12.21 4.73 -4.24
C ILE A 90 -11.98 6.14 -3.68
N ALA A 91 -10.73 6.49 -3.36
CA ALA A 91 -10.41 7.78 -2.77
C ALA A 91 -10.61 8.94 -3.76
N GLY A 92 -10.28 8.72 -5.04
CA GLY A 92 -10.54 9.67 -6.12
C GLY A 92 -12.03 9.89 -6.34
N GLY A 93 -12.85 8.83 -6.29
CA GLY A 93 -14.30 8.94 -6.34
C GLY A 93 -14.89 9.72 -5.16
N GLN A 94 -14.35 9.55 -3.95
CA GLN A 94 -14.75 10.35 -2.78
C GLN A 94 -14.35 11.82 -2.90
N LEU A 95 -13.14 12.11 -3.39
CA LEU A 95 -12.68 13.47 -3.71
C LEU A 95 -13.57 14.16 -4.74
N LEU A 96 -13.93 13.46 -5.81
CA LEU A 96 -14.80 13.99 -6.87
C LEU A 96 -16.20 14.32 -6.33
N ARG A 97 -16.77 13.44 -5.49
CA ARG A 97 -18.05 13.69 -4.82
C ARG A 97 -18.00 14.92 -3.91
N LEU A 98 -16.92 15.09 -3.15
CA LEU A 98 -16.72 16.27 -2.31
C LEU A 98 -16.62 17.55 -3.13
N LEU A 99 -15.84 17.54 -4.21
CA LEU A 99 -15.71 18.67 -5.12
C LEU A 99 -17.04 19.05 -5.78
N ALA A 100 -17.79 18.05 -6.25
CA ALA A 100 -19.12 18.26 -6.84
C ALA A 100 -20.10 18.88 -5.84
N HIS A 101 -20.05 18.48 -4.57
CA HIS A 101 -20.88 19.06 -3.49
C HIS A 101 -20.46 20.46 -3.04
N THR A 102 -19.20 20.84 -3.24
CA THR A 102 -18.69 22.17 -2.86
C THR A 102 -18.82 23.20 -3.99
N LEU A 103 -18.97 22.76 -5.24
CA LEU A 103 -19.01 23.61 -6.43
C LEU A 103 -20.42 23.74 -7.06
N GLY A 104 -21.38 22.92 -6.63
CA GLY A 104 -22.79 22.98 -7.03
C GLY A 104 -23.67 23.43 -5.87
#